data_AF-A0AAP7IFT0-F1
#
_entry.id   AF-A0AAP7IFT0-F1
#
_cell.length_a   1.000
_cell.length_b   1.000
_cell.length_c   1.000
_cell.angle_alpha   90.00
_cell.angle_beta   90.00
_cell.angle_gamma   90.00
#
_symmetry.space_group_name_H-M   'P 1'
#
loop_
_entity.id
_entity.type
_entity.pdbx_description
1 polymer ?
#
loop_
_entity_poly.entity_id
_entity_poly.type
_entity_poly.pdbx_seq_one_letter_code
_entity_poly.pdbx_strand_id
1 'polypeptide(L)'
;MKIIKLTLDIITLGIITILVLVFTLREEQELLPGSHTILNISAWDYSHNKQEIYETIESISQKENITIYKSISNTNQNTDKYIYSFNEEKPKFQNHIRYKYINYDTLLSKDVRGNYFVMGDSFDSHNIKQLLQKKGVESEIVSLNKFVLFLSVINDKGLLFPMTSILILHVFIFYK
;
A
#
# COMPACT_ATOMS: atom_id res chain seq x y z
N MET A 1 32.24 31.46 -4.07
CA MET A 1 31.96 30.14 -3.46
C MET A 1 30.75 30.13 -2.54
N LYS A 2 30.63 31.00 -1.51
CA LYS A 2 29.49 30.97 -0.56
C LYS A 2 28.11 31.08 -1.21
N ILE A 3 27.92 31.99 -2.16
CA ILE A 3 26.62 32.20 -2.84
C ILE A 3 26.27 30.98 -3.72
N ILE A 4 27.23 30.45 -4.48
CA ILE A 4 27.04 29.26 -5.32
C ILE A 4 26.65 28.04 -4.47
N LYS A 5 27.33 27.86 -3.33
CA LYS A 5 27.00 26.80 -2.37
C LYS A 5 25.60 26.97 -1.80
N LEU A 6 25.24 28.19 -1.37
CA LEU A 6 23.90 28.51 -0.87
C LEU A 6 22.81 28.24 -1.92
N THR A 7 23.02 28.63 -3.18
CA THR A 7 22.07 28.39 -4.27
C THR A 7 21.91 26.89 -4.53
N LEU A 8 23.00 26.13 -4.53
CA LEU A 8 22.97 24.68 -4.69
C LEU A 8 22.24 24.00 -3.53
N ASP A 9 22.45 24.46 -2.29
CA ASP A 9 21.77 23.94 -1.11
C ASP A 9 20.26 24.19 -1.19
N ILE A 10 19.83 25.38 -1.66
CA ILE A 10 18.42 25.72 -1.88
C ILE A 10 17.79 24.82 -2.95
N ILE A 11 18.46 24.63 -4.09
CA ILE A 11 17.98 23.75 -5.16
C ILE A 11 17.86 22.30 -4.67
N THR A 12 18.87 21.83 -3.93
CA THR A 12 18.89 20.48 -3.35
C THR A 12 17.74 20.29 -2.38
N LEU A 13 17.51 21.26 -1.48
CA LEU A 13 16.38 21.24 -0.55
C LEU A 13 15.04 21.17 -1.29
N GLY A 14 14.85 22.01 -2.32
CA GLY A 14 13.62 22.01 -3.12
C GLY A 14 13.35 20.68 -3.80
N ILE A 15 14.39 20.03 -4.33
CA ILE A 15 14.28 18.71 -4.97
C ILE A 15 13.95 17.64 -3.94
N ILE A 16 14.58 17.65 -2.76
CA ILE A 16 14.23 16.75 -1.66
C ILE A 16 12.77 16.95 -1.23
N THR A 17 12.30 18.19 -1.11
CA THR A 17 10.91 18.48 -0.76
C THR A 17 9.93 17.93 -1.80
N ILE A 18 10.19 18.14 -3.09
CA ILE A 18 9.37 17.58 -4.17
C ILE A 18 9.40 16.05 -4.15
N LEU A 19 10.57 15.45 -3.91
CA LEU A 19 10.73 14.00 -3.83
C LEU A 19 9.90 13.40 -2.69
N VAL A 20 9.99 14.00 -1.49
CA VAL A 20 9.20 13.60 -0.33
C VAL A 20 7.72 13.75 -0.64
N LEU A 21 7.28 14.88 -1.22
CA LEU A 21 5.89 15.11 -1.58
C LEU A 21 5.36 14.07 -2.57
N VAL A 22 6.10 13.79 -3.65
CA VAL A 22 5.72 12.82 -4.67
C VAL A 22 5.67 11.40 -4.10
N PHE A 23 6.63 11.05 -3.23
CA PHE A 23 6.65 9.77 -2.55
C PHE A 23 5.45 9.62 -1.60
N THR A 24 5.17 10.62 -0.76
CA THR A 24 3.99 10.61 0.13
C THR A 24 2.70 10.44 -0.65
N LEU A 25 2.54 11.16 -1.77
CA LEU A 25 1.36 11.03 -2.62
C LEU A 25 1.22 9.63 -3.24
N ARG A 26 2.33 9.00 -3.63
CA ARG A 26 2.34 7.62 -4.16
C ARG A 26 2.04 6.62 -3.04
N GLU A 27 2.62 6.80 -1.86
CA GLU A 27 2.38 5.96 -0.70
C GLU A 27 0.89 5.96 -0.34
N GLU A 28 0.24 7.12 -0.31
CA GLU A 28 -1.21 7.22 -0.12
C GLU A 28 -2.04 6.56 -1.24
N GLN A 29 -1.54 6.61 -2.48
CA GLN A 29 -2.22 6.03 -3.64
C GLN A 29 -2.10 4.51 -3.70
N GLU A 30 -1.04 3.92 -3.18
CA GLU A 30 -0.79 2.49 -3.31
C GLU A 30 -1.03 1.75 -2.00
N LEU A 31 -0.78 2.37 -0.84
CA LEU A 31 -0.79 1.72 0.47
C LEU A 31 -1.88 2.24 1.40
N LEU A 32 -2.44 1.33 2.22
CA LEU A 32 -3.19 1.73 3.40
C LEU A 32 -2.19 2.19 4.49
N PRO A 33 -2.36 3.39 5.09
CA PRO A 33 -1.43 3.89 6.10
C PRO A 33 -1.29 2.91 7.28
N GLY A 34 -0.07 2.48 7.60
CA GLY A 34 0.19 1.53 8.70
C GLY A 34 0.08 0.06 8.32
N SER A 35 -0.25 -0.28 7.07
CA SER A 35 -0.15 -1.66 6.58
C SER A 35 1.25 -1.92 6.04
N HIS A 36 1.85 -3.01 6.50
CA HIS A 36 3.16 -3.46 6.06
C HIS A 36 3.11 -4.73 5.20
N THR A 37 1.91 -5.30 5.02
CA THR A 37 1.72 -6.56 4.32
C THR A 37 0.44 -6.56 3.52
N ILE A 38 0.53 -7.02 2.27
CA ILE A 38 -0.62 -7.28 1.40
C ILE A 38 -0.81 -8.79 1.29
N LEU A 39 -2.01 -9.24 1.59
CA LEU A 39 -2.54 -10.52 1.16
C LEU A 39 -3.21 -10.31 -0.21
N ASN A 40 -2.58 -10.79 -1.28
CA ASN A 40 -3.13 -10.76 -2.62
C ASN A 40 -3.86 -12.07 -2.90
N ILE A 41 -5.14 -11.97 -3.27
CA ILE A 41 -5.93 -13.11 -3.74
C ILE A 41 -5.96 -13.07 -5.26
N SER A 42 -5.23 -13.97 -5.91
CA SER A 42 -5.07 -14.03 -7.37
C SER A 42 -6.19 -14.82 -8.05
N ALA A 43 -6.60 -15.93 -7.45
CA ALA A 43 -7.58 -16.85 -8.03
C ALA A 43 -8.57 -17.38 -7.00
N TRP A 44 -9.76 -17.71 -7.50
CA TRP A 44 -10.85 -18.32 -6.76
C TRP A 44 -11.48 -19.39 -7.65
N ASP A 45 -11.54 -20.62 -7.14
CA ASP A 45 -12.00 -21.81 -7.88
C ASP A 45 -13.52 -22.07 -7.80
N TYR A 46 -14.26 -21.19 -7.11
CA TYR A 46 -15.72 -21.28 -6.89
C TYR A 46 -16.19 -22.52 -6.09
N SER A 47 -15.29 -23.25 -5.44
CA SER A 47 -15.64 -24.41 -4.58
C SER A 47 -16.46 -24.03 -3.35
N HIS A 48 -16.23 -22.82 -2.82
CA HIS A 48 -16.95 -22.24 -1.69
C HIS A 48 -17.57 -20.90 -2.06
N ASN A 49 -18.64 -20.53 -1.38
CA ASN A 49 -19.32 -19.26 -1.61
C ASN A 49 -18.48 -18.07 -1.08
N LYS A 50 -18.77 -16.86 -1.56
CA LYS A 50 -18.04 -15.64 -1.15
C LYS A 50 -18.17 -15.35 0.34
N GLN A 51 -19.36 -15.62 0.89
CA GLN A 51 -19.67 -15.34 2.29
C GLN A 51 -18.76 -16.15 3.21
N GLU A 52 -18.62 -17.45 2.99
CA GLU A 52 -17.75 -18.34 3.75
C GLU A 52 -16.28 -17.94 3.65
N ILE A 53 -15.84 -17.46 2.48
CA ILE A 53 -14.47 -16.94 2.32
C ILE A 53 -14.28 -15.69 3.19
N TYR A 54 -15.24 -14.77 3.17
CA TYR A 54 -15.19 -13.55 3.98
C TYR A 54 -15.29 -13.84 5.49
N GLU A 55 -16.14 -14.78 5.91
CA GLU A 55 -16.21 -15.27 7.29
C GLU A 55 -14.89 -15.93 7.73
N THR A 56 -14.22 -16.66 6.82
CA THR A 56 -12.89 -17.23 7.10
C THR A 56 -11.86 -16.12 7.30
N ILE A 57 -11.87 -15.07 6.48
CA ILE A 57 -10.97 -13.92 6.62
C ILE A 57 -11.23 -13.18 7.93
N GLU A 58 -12.50 -12.96 8.29
CA GLU A 58 -12.91 -12.36 9.56
C GLU A 58 -12.44 -13.21 10.76
N SER A 59 -12.66 -14.52 10.73
CA SER A 59 -12.21 -15.43 11.78
C SER A 59 -10.68 -15.43 11.95
N ILE A 60 -9.93 -15.40 10.84
CA ILE A 60 -8.47 -15.26 10.86
C ILE A 60 -8.08 -13.93 11.53
N SER A 61 -8.75 -12.84 11.14
CA SER A 61 -8.43 -11.51 11.66
C SER A 61 -8.64 -11.41 13.17
N GLN A 62 -9.72 -11.99 13.68
CA GLN A 62 -10.01 -12.06 15.11
C GLN A 62 -9.02 -12.98 15.86
N LYS A 63 -8.72 -14.16 15.31
CA LYS A 63 -7.84 -15.15 15.96
C LYS A 63 -6.41 -14.67 16.10
N GLU A 64 -5.85 -14.06 15.05
CA GLU A 64 -4.48 -13.55 15.02
C GLU A 64 -4.39 -12.13 15.61
N ASN A 65 -5.52 -11.54 16.06
CA ASN A 65 -5.61 -10.17 16.56
C ASN A 65 -5.02 -9.13 15.57
N ILE A 66 -5.38 -9.28 14.30
CA ILE A 66 -4.97 -8.41 13.19
C ILE A 66 -6.20 -7.75 12.56
N THR A 67 -6.01 -6.60 11.92
CA THR A 67 -7.07 -5.97 11.12
C THR A 67 -6.77 -6.18 9.65
N ILE A 68 -7.71 -6.79 8.92
CA ILE A 68 -7.61 -6.99 7.48
C ILE A 68 -8.57 -6.00 6.81
N TYR A 69 -8.07 -5.29 5.81
CA TYR A 69 -8.86 -4.38 4.98
C TYR A 69 -8.85 -4.85 3.54
N LYS A 70 -10.02 -5.15 2.96
CA LYS A 70 -10.09 -5.31 1.51
C LYS A 70 -10.08 -3.95 0.84
N SER A 71 -9.21 -3.76 -0.15
CA SER A 71 -9.27 -2.59 -1.01
C SER A 71 -9.86 -2.93 -2.37
N ILE A 72 -10.85 -2.13 -2.77
CA ILE A 72 -11.51 -2.22 -4.06
C ILE A 72 -11.24 -0.91 -4.80
N SER A 73 -10.41 -1.00 -5.83
CA SER A 73 -10.18 0.11 -6.74
C SER A 73 -11.39 0.28 -7.66
N ASN A 74 -11.91 1.50 -7.74
CA ASN A 74 -12.87 1.84 -8.78
C ASN A 74 -12.10 2.02 -10.10
N THR A 75 -12.52 1.34 -11.17
CA THR A 75 -11.95 1.49 -12.51
C THR A 75 -12.26 2.85 -13.14
N ASN A 76 -13.23 3.58 -12.58
CA ASN A 76 -13.50 4.95 -12.98
C ASN A 76 -12.50 5.89 -12.30
N GLN A 77 -12.01 6.86 -13.06
CA GLN A 77 -10.92 7.84 -12.81
C GLN A 77 -10.94 8.60 -11.45
N ASN A 78 -11.88 8.32 -10.54
CA ASN A 78 -11.82 8.79 -9.17
C ASN A 78 -10.76 8.04 -8.37
N THR A 79 -9.88 8.80 -7.74
CA THR A 79 -8.82 8.35 -6.81
C THR A 79 -9.36 7.73 -5.50
N ASP A 80 -10.67 7.54 -5.38
CA ASP A 80 -11.30 7.04 -4.17
C ASP A 80 -11.17 5.51 -4.11
N LYS A 81 -10.55 5.01 -3.06
CA LYS A 81 -10.48 3.59 -2.76
C LYS A 81 -11.62 3.18 -1.85
N TYR A 82 -12.38 2.18 -2.25
CA TYR A 82 -13.37 1.57 -1.37
C TYR A 82 -12.69 0.56 -0.47
N ILE A 83 -12.96 0.64 0.83
CA ILE A 83 -12.37 -0.28 1.80
C ILE A 83 -13.42 -0.89 2.74
N TYR A 84 -13.22 -2.16 3.06
CA TYR A 84 -14.01 -2.91 4.03
C TYR A 84 -13.07 -3.47 5.10
N SER A 85 -13.45 -3.33 6.38
CA SER A 85 -12.71 -3.86 7.51
C SER A 85 -13.36 -5.15 8.01
N PHE A 86 -12.57 -6.20 8.19
CA PHE A 86 -13.04 -7.49 8.70
C PHE A 86 -13.02 -7.62 10.22
N ASN A 87 -12.37 -6.70 10.95
CA ASN A 87 -12.22 -6.80 12.41
C ASN A 87 -12.54 -5.48 13.15
N GLU A 88 -13.02 -4.46 12.44
CA GLU A 88 -13.38 -3.18 13.05
C GLU A 88 -14.67 -2.64 12.44
N GLU A 89 -15.69 -2.40 13.27
CA GLU A 89 -16.93 -1.72 12.85
C GLU A 89 -16.68 -0.25 12.46
N LYS A 90 -15.73 0.41 13.15
CA LYS A 90 -15.33 1.80 12.92
C LYS A 90 -13.83 1.88 12.66
N PRO A 91 -13.45 1.80 11.39
CA PRO A 91 -12.05 1.78 11.01
C PRO A 91 -11.35 3.10 11.28
N LYS A 92 -10.10 3.03 11.75
CA LYS A 92 -9.33 4.22 12.22
C LYS A 92 -9.16 5.31 11.15
N PHE A 93 -9.32 4.99 9.88
CA PHE A 93 -9.19 5.92 8.76
C PHE A 93 -10.54 6.40 8.22
N GLN A 94 -11.63 6.35 9.01
CA GLN A 94 -13.00 6.68 8.59
C GLN A 94 -13.12 8.03 7.86
N ASN A 95 -12.31 9.00 8.27
CA ASN A 95 -12.36 10.39 7.79
C ASN A 95 -11.29 10.72 6.74
N HIS A 96 -10.56 9.73 6.22
CA HIS A 96 -9.50 9.99 5.26
C HIS A 96 -10.10 10.30 3.88
N ILE A 97 -9.72 11.44 3.29
CA ILE A 97 -10.36 12.04 2.11
C ILE A 97 -10.47 11.11 0.89
N ARG A 98 -9.59 10.10 0.79
CA ARG A 98 -9.49 9.17 -0.35
C ARG A 98 -10.04 7.76 -0.07
N TYR A 99 -10.49 7.49 1.14
CA TYR A 99 -10.96 6.16 1.53
C TYR A 99 -12.45 6.20 1.85
N LYS A 100 -13.23 5.41 1.10
CA LYS A 100 -14.68 5.28 1.28
C LYS A 100 -15.01 3.92 1.84
N TYR A 101 -15.66 3.90 3.00
CA TYR A 101 -16.04 2.66 3.64
C TYR A 101 -17.30 2.09 3.00
N ILE A 102 -17.26 0.78 2.76
CA ILE A 102 -18.41 0.04 2.24
C ILE A 102 -18.96 -0.87 3.31
N ASN A 103 -20.24 -1.22 3.20
CA ASN A 103 -20.86 -2.23 4.03
C ASN A 103 -20.62 -3.65 3.47
N TYR A 104 -21.00 -4.65 4.25
CA TYR A 104 -20.84 -6.06 3.90
C TYR A 104 -21.65 -6.45 2.63
N ASP A 105 -22.86 -5.92 2.45
CA ASP A 105 -23.67 -6.19 1.25
C ASP A 105 -22.98 -5.71 -0.03
N THR A 106 -22.39 -4.51 0.02
CA THR A 106 -21.60 -3.97 -1.10
C THR A 106 -20.36 -4.81 -1.34
N LEU A 107 -19.70 -5.31 -0.29
CA LEU A 107 -18.55 -6.21 -0.41
C LEU A 107 -18.91 -7.52 -1.12
N LEU A 108 -20.04 -8.13 -0.79
CA LEU A 108 -20.53 -9.38 -1.41
C LEU A 108 -20.78 -9.21 -2.92
N SER A 109 -21.20 -8.03 -3.35
CA SER A 109 -21.37 -7.69 -4.76
C SER A 109 -20.05 -7.63 -5.54
N LYS A 110 -18.91 -7.48 -4.85
CA LYS A 110 -17.58 -7.37 -5.48
C LYS A 110 -16.89 -8.73 -5.62
N ASP A 111 -15.90 -8.77 -6.50
CA ASP A 111 -15.05 -9.95 -6.70
C ASP A 111 -14.29 -10.27 -5.40
N VAL A 112 -14.07 -11.55 -5.09
CA VAL A 112 -13.25 -12.00 -3.95
C VAL A 112 -11.78 -11.65 -4.19
N ARG A 113 -11.33 -11.71 -5.45
CA ARG A 113 -9.94 -11.41 -5.84
C ARG A 113 -9.55 -9.97 -5.55
N GLY A 114 -8.26 -9.75 -5.39
CA GLY A 114 -7.66 -8.44 -5.18
C GLY A 114 -6.81 -8.33 -3.92
N ASN A 115 -6.47 -7.10 -3.57
CA ASN A 115 -5.53 -6.78 -2.49
C ASN A 115 -6.23 -6.60 -1.15
N TYR A 116 -5.71 -7.29 -0.14
CA TYR A 116 -6.13 -7.21 1.25
C TYR A 116 -4.97 -6.69 2.08
N PHE A 117 -5.12 -5.53 2.69
CA PHE A 117 -4.11 -4.89 3.52
C PHE A 117 -4.22 -5.43 4.94
N VAL A 118 -3.15 -6.03 5.44
CA VAL A 118 -3.10 -6.58 6.79
C VAL A 118 -2.39 -5.57 7.70
N MET A 119 -2.96 -5.32 8.88
CA MET A 119 -2.41 -4.50 9.95
C MET A 119 -2.29 -5.33 11.22
N GLY A 120 -1.10 -5.33 11.81
CA GLY A 120 -0.78 -6.08 13.02
C GLY A 120 0.71 -6.43 13.05
N ASP A 121 1.25 -6.62 14.25
CA ASP A 121 2.70 -6.75 14.46
C ASP A 121 3.23 -8.16 14.18
N SER A 122 2.38 -9.19 14.28
CA SER A 122 2.77 -10.59 14.02
C SER A 122 1.57 -11.47 13.69
N PHE A 123 1.67 -12.28 12.63
CA PHE A 123 0.70 -13.31 12.28
C PHE A 123 1.36 -14.44 11.50
N ASP A 124 0.80 -15.64 11.58
CA ASP A 124 1.31 -16.79 10.82
C ASP A 124 0.85 -16.72 9.35
N SER A 125 1.74 -16.19 8.50
CA SER A 125 1.52 -16.09 7.05
C SER A 125 1.24 -17.44 6.39
N HIS A 126 1.85 -18.53 6.86
CA HIS A 126 1.65 -19.85 6.27
C HIS A 126 0.26 -20.39 6.60
N ASN A 127 -0.17 -20.24 7.85
CA ASN A 127 -1.50 -20.65 8.31
C ASN A 127 -2.61 -19.89 7.55
N ILE A 128 -2.48 -18.57 7.37
CA ILE A 128 -3.45 -17.77 6.60
C ILE A 128 -3.57 -18.32 5.16
N LYS A 129 -2.43 -18.56 4.50
CA LYS A 129 -2.42 -19.10 3.13
C LYS A 129 -3.11 -20.46 3.05
N GLN A 130 -2.81 -21.37 3.98
CA GLN A 130 -3.43 -22.70 4.01
C GLN A 130 -4.95 -22.63 4.24
N LEU A 131 -5.42 -21.79 5.15
CA LEU A 131 -6.85 -21.65 5.44
C LEU A 131 -7.62 -21.11 4.23
N LEU A 132 -7.06 -20.14 3.51
CA LEU A 132 -7.65 -19.60 2.29
C LEU A 132 -7.60 -20.62 1.14
N GLN A 133 -6.50 -21.36 1.01
CA GLN A 133 -6.39 -22.41 0.00
C GLN A 133 -7.40 -23.54 0.21
N LYS A 134 -7.70 -23.90 1.47
CA LYS A 134 -8.79 -24.85 1.80
C LYS A 134 -10.16 -24.36 1.36
N LYS A 135 -10.35 -23.05 1.23
CA LYS A 135 -11.57 -22.42 0.71
C LYS A 135 -11.53 -22.19 -0.81
N GLY A 136 -10.54 -22.77 -1.50
CA GLY A 136 -10.44 -22.70 -2.95
C GLY A 136 -9.89 -21.37 -3.46
N VAL A 137 -9.14 -20.67 -2.61
CA VAL A 137 -8.59 -19.35 -2.90
C VAL A 137 -7.07 -19.42 -2.94
N GLU A 138 -6.49 -19.06 -4.08
CA GLU A 138 -5.04 -18.90 -4.20
C GLU A 138 -4.64 -17.52 -3.69
N SER A 139 -3.72 -17.51 -2.73
CA SER A 139 -3.26 -16.29 -2.09
C SER A 139 -1.75 -16.22 -1.93
N GLU A 140 -1.25 -15.01 -2.04
CA GLU A 140 0.15 -14.65 -1.84
C GLU A 140 0.25 -13.55 -0.80
N ILE A 141 1.24 -13.66 0.07
CA ILE A 141 1.52 -12.64 1.08
C ILE A 141 2.77 -11.91 0.64
N VAL A 142 2.62 -10.63 0.37
CA VAL A 142 3.67 -9.75 -0.12
C VAL A 142 3.95 -8.71 0.96
N SER A 143 5.19 -8.68 1.44
CA SER A 143 5.62 -7.60 2.33
C SER A 143 5.77 -6.31 1.53
N LEU A 144 5.21 -5.23 2.07
CA LEU A 144 5.32 -3.91 1.48
C LEU A 144 6.71 -3.35 1.74
N ASN A 145 7.60 -3.53 0.78
CA ASN A 145 8.91 -2.91 0.83
C ASN A 145 8.82 -1.45 0.37
N LYS A 146 8.75 -0.53 1.33
CA LYS A 146 8.71 0.93 1.08
C LYS A 146 9.90 1.42 0.25
N PHE A 147 11.06 0.76 0.36
CA PHE A 147 12.23 1.10 -0.45
C PHE A 147 12.05 0.73 -1.92
N VAL A 148 11.42 -0.41 -2.21
CA VAL A 148 11.09 -0.81 -3.59
C VAL A 148 10.07 0.16 -4.20
N LEU A 149 9.06 0.58 -3.43
CA LEU A 149 8.13 1.65 -3.83
C LEU A 149 8.84 2.96 -4.12
N PHE A 150 9.77 3.36 -3.24
CA PHE A 150 10.56 4.56 -3.42
C PHE A 150 11.41 4.51 -4.70
N LEU A 151 12.08 3.38 -4.96
CA LEU A 151 12.82 3.17 -6.21
C LEU A 151 11.90 3.23 -7.44
N SER A 152 10.70 2.63 -7.37
CA SER A 152 9.70 2.72 -8.43
C SER A 152 9.31 4.17 -8.70
N VAL A 153 9.10 4.98 -7.66
CA VAL A 153 8.78 6.41 -7.80
C VAL A 153 9.91 7.17 -8.49
N ILE A 154 11.16 6.92 -8.10
CA ILE A 154 12.33 7.55 -8.73
C ILE A 154 12.38 7.22 -10.22
N ASN A 155 12.17 5.95 -10.56
CA ASN A 155 12.24 5.46 -11.93
C ASN A 155 11.07 6.01 -12.78
N ASP A 156 9.83 5.86 -12.32
CA ASP A 156 8.63 6.24 -13.05
C ASP A 156 8.52 7.75 -13.30
N LYS A 157 9.12 8.56 -12.42
CA LYS A 157 9.14 10.03 -12.53
C LYS A 157 10.41 10.56 -13.18
N GLY A 158 11.33 9.69 -13.62
CA GLY A 158 12.58 10.09 -14.26
C GLY A 158 13.51 10.89 -13.35
N LEU A 159 13.40 10.73 -12.03
CA LEU A 159 14.12 11.53 -11.03
C LEU A 159 15.57 11.10 -10.82
N LEU A 160 15.98 9.99 -11.43
CA LEU A 160 17.33 9.44 -11.34
C LEU A 160 18.38 10.40 -11.93
N PHE A 161 18.08 11.04 -13.05
CA PHE A 161 18.98 12.01 -13.70
C PHE A 161 19.17 13.30 -12.86
N PRO A 162 18.10 13.96 -12.36
CA PRO A 162 18.24 15.07 -11.42
C PRO A 162 19.05 14.73 -10.17
N MET A 163 18.78 13.58 -9.53
CA MET A 163 19.49 13.20 -8.30
C MET A 163 20.97 12.93 -8.52
N THR A 164 21.32 12.19 -9.58
CA THR A 164 22.72 11.92 -9.93
C THR A 164 23.47 13.19 -10.32
N SER A 165 22.83 14.11 -11.04
CA SER A 165 23.42 15.40 -11.43
C SER A 165 23.77 16.27 -10.21
N ILE A 166 22.88 16.35 -9.21
CA ILE A 166 23.13 17.09 -7.97
C ILE A 166 24.28 16.46 -7.19
N LEU A 167 24.31 15.13 -7.08
CA LEU A 167 25.36 14.41 -6.36
C LEU A 167 26.73 14.70 -6.97
N ILE A 168 26.83 14.68 -8.31
CA ILE A 168 28.04 15.06 -9.04
C ILE A 168 28.43 16.52 -8.72
N LEU A 169 27.49 17.45 -8.83
CA LEU A 169 27.74 18.87 -8.53
C LEU A 169 28.22 19.10 -7.08
N HIS A 170 27.62 18.39 -6.12
CA HIS A 170 28.02 18.44 -4.71
C HIS A 170 29.45 17.92 -4.51
N VAL A 171 29.81 16.78 -5.12
CA VAL A 171 31.17 16.24 -5.07
C VAL A 171 32.18 17.23 -5.67
N PHE A 172 31.87 17.81 -6.83
CA PHE A 172 32.75 18.79 -7.50
C PHE A 172 32.94 20.09 -6.71
N ILE A 173 31.94 20.52 -5.93
CA ILE A 173 32.02 21.74 -5.11
C ILE A 173 32.64 21.48 -3.73
N PHE A 174 32.59 20.24 -3.23
CA PHE A 174 33.21 19.88 -1.95
C PHE A 174 34.70 19.55 -2.07
N TYR A 175 35.13 18.98 -3.20
CA TYR A 175 36.53 18.68 -3.49
C TYR A 175 37.34 19.85 -4.08
N LYS A 176 36.71 21.01 -4.29
CA LYS A 176 37.31 22.20 -4.90
C LYS A 176 37.23 23.40 -3.98
#